data_AF-A0A358L422-F1
#
_entry.id   AF-A0A358L422-F1
#
_cell.length_a   1.000
_cell.length_b   1.000
_cell.length_c   1.000
_cell.angle_alpha   90.00
_cell.angle_beta   90.00
_cell.angle_gamma   90.00
#
_symmetry.space_group_name_H-M   'P 1'
#
loop_
_entity.id
_entity.type
_entity.pdbx_description
1 polymer ?
#
loop_
_entity_poly.entity_id
_entity_poly.type
_entity_poly.pdbx_seq_one_letter_code
_entity_poly.pdbx_strand_id
1 'polypeptide(L)'
;MDIKMKLLLLLALALSPVVFAITPPNLDAYQQPQILSNWLLSRCAGKISTDKAFTDDAYKSASAWLERSHLPIEAFNDGDRLISDYLKMKLSGADKSNLNMMKCTLLAQSQDAMEIFEKYNK
;
A
#
# COMPACT_ATOMS: atom_id res chain seq x y z
N MET A 1 -44.96 -27.27 20.92
CA MET A 1 -44.32 -26.25 20.07
C MET A 1 -44.94 -26.34 18.69
N ASP A 2 -45.68 -25.31 18.28
CA ASP A 2 -46.43 -25.26 17.02
C ASP A 2 -45.50 -25.49 15.81
N ILE A 3 -45.97 -26.27 14.81
CA ILE A 3 -45.22 -26.55 13.58
C ILE A 3 -44.84 -25.24 12.87
N LYS A 4 -45.70 -24.22 12.93
CA LYS A 4 -45.39 -22.87 12.41
C LYS A 4 -44.21 -22.23 13.13
N MET A 5 -44.11 -22.41 14.45
CA MET A 5 -43.02 -21.86 15.26
C MET A 5 -41.69 -22.57 14.99
N LYS A 6 -41.71 -23.88 14.75
CA LYS A 6 -40.53 -24.64 14.27
C LYS A 6 -40.09 -24.18 12.88
N LEU A 7 -41.04 -23.96 11.97
CA LEU A 7 -40.74 -23.53 10.60
C LEU A 7 -40.17 -22.11 10.55
N LEU A 8 -40.71 -21.19 11.37
CA LEU A 8 -40.20 -19.83 11.54
C LEU A 8 -38.78 -19.80 12.10
N LEU A 9 -38.49 -20.66 13.09
CA LEU A 9 -37.14 -20.81 13.64
C LEU A 9 -36.14 -21.35 12.59
N LEU A 10 -36.55 -22.34 11.80
CA LEU A 10 -35.71 -22.90 10.72
C LEU A 10 -35.43 -21.89 9.60
N LEU A 11 -36.42 -21.06 9.26
CA LEU A 11 -36.25 -20.01 8.24
C LEU A 11 -35.29 -18.91 8.72
N ALA A 12 -35.33 -18.55 10.00
CA ALA A 12 -34.42 -17.58 10.60
C ALA A 12 -32.96 -18.08 10.65
N LEU A 13 -32.74 -19.38 10.82
CA LEU A 13 -31.41 -20.00 10.80
C LEU A 13 -30.79 -20.07 9.39
N ALA A 14 -31.63 -20.14 8.34
CA ALA A 14 -31.17 -20.14 6.95
C ALA A 14 -30.74 -18.75 6.45
N LEU A 15 -31.13 -17.68 7.15
CA LEU A 15 -30.74 -16.30 6.90
C LEU A 15 -29.49 -15.95 7.71
N SER A 16 -28.42 -16.74 7.58
CA SER A 16 -27.11 -16.30 8.06
C SER A 16 -26.63 -15.16 7.17
N PRO A 17 -26.19 -14.00 7.72
CA PRO A 17 -25.60 -12.97 6.89
C PRO A 17 -24.35 -13.55 6.24
N VAL A 18 -24.31 -13.60 4.91
CA VAL A 18 -23.10 -13.93 4.17
C VAL A 18 -22.09 -12.84 4.50
N VAL A 19 -21.19 -13.12 5.45
CA VAL A 19 -20.04 -12.27 5.73
C VAL A 19 -19.11 -12.45 4.55
N PHE A 20 -19.11 -11.48 3.62
CA PHE A 20 -18.15 -11.43 2.55
C PHE A 20 -16.75 -11.24 3.17
N ALA A 21 -15.97 -12.33 3.23
CA ALA A 21 -14.57 -12.24 3.61
C ALA A 21 -13.83 -11.43 2.55
N ILE A 22 -13.24 -10.30 2.95
CA ILE A 22 -12.36 -9.51 2.08
C ILE A 22 -11.09 -10.35 1.89
N THR A 23 -10.91 -10.91 0.69
CA THR A 23 -9.68 -11.59 0.30
C THR A 23 -8.81 -10.58 -0.45
N PRO A 24 -7.63 -10.20 0.09
CA PRO A 24 -6.74 -9.32 -0.64
C PRO A 24 -6.23 -10.03 -1.90
N PRO A 25 -5.96 -9.30 -2.99
CA PRO A 25 -5.28 -9.86 -4.13
C PRO A 25 -3.91 -10.42 -3.72
N ASN A 26 -3.48 -11.50 -4.38
CA ASN A 26 -2.11 -12.00 -4.23
C ASN A 26 -1.13 -10.92 -4.71
N LEU A 27 -0.01 -10.73 -3.99
CA LEU A 27 1.06 -9.82 -4.39
C LEU A 27 1.58 -10.13 -5.81
N ASP A 28 1.56 -11.39 -6.23
CA ASP A 28 1.96 -11.83 -7.57
C ASP A 28 0.99 -11.38 -8.68
N ALA A 29 -0.19 -10.86 -8.34
CA ALA A 29 -1.15 -10.32 -9.30
C ALA A 29 -0.86 -8.86 -9.70
N TYR A 30 0.08 -8.19 -9.01
CA TYR A 30 0.45 -6.81 -9.32
C TYR A 30 1.45 -6.74 -10.46
N GLN A 31 1.30 -5.73 -11.31
CA GLN A 31 2.26 -5.44 -12.37
C GLN A 31 3.54 -4.82 -11.79
N GLN A 32 4.67 -5.00 -12.48
CA GLN A 32 5.97 -4.55 -12.00
C GLN A 32 6.05 -3.03 -11.67
N PRO A 33 5.46 -2.11 -12.45
CA PRO A 33 5.37 -0.70 -12.05
C PRO A 33 4.62 -0.51 -10.73
N GLN A 34 3.51 -1.24 -10.52
CA GLN A 34 2.71 -1.17 -9.30
C GLN A 34 3.49 -1.69 -8.09
N ILE A 35 4.31 -2.73 -8.28
CA ILE A 35 5.20 -3.26 -7.24
C ILE A 35 6.21 -2.19 -6.81
N LEU A 36 6.85 -1.49 -7.76
CA LEU A 36 7.76 -0.38 -7.44
C LEU A 36 7.01 0.78 -6.74
N SER A 37 5.84 1.16 -7.23
CA SER A 37 4.99 2.18 -6.60
C SER A 37 4.64 1.82 -5.15
N ASN A 38 4.26 0.57 -4.90
CA ASN A 38 3.91 0.09 -3.56
C ASN A 38 5.13 0.02 -2.64
N TRP A 39 6.30 -0.34 -3.16
CA TRP A 39 7.57 -0.24 -2.44
C TRP A 39 7.86 1.22 -2.04
N LEU A 40 7.77 2.16 -2.99
CA LEU A 40 8.01 3.59 -2.75
C LEU A 40 7.07 4.14 -1.68
N LEU A 41 5.79 3.82 -1.75
CA LEU A 41 4.79 4.25 -0.79
C LEU A 41 5.10 3.74 0.62
N SER A 42 5.36 2.43 0.75
CA SER A 42 5.65 1.77 2.03
C SER A 42 6.95 2.32 2.64
N ARG A 43 8.00 2.45 1.83
CA ARG A 43 9.31 2.98 2.25
C ARG A 43 9.21 4.45 2.67
N CYS A 44 8.45 5.26 1.93
CA CYS A 44 8.22 6.66 2.26
C CYS A 44 7.42 6.81 3.56
N ALA A 45 6.34 6.03 3.74
CA ALA A 45 5.54 6.02 4.96
C ALA A 45 6.40 5.71 6.20
N GLY A 46 7.29 4.72 6.11
CA GLY A 46 8.20 4.39 7.20
C GLY A 46 9.21 5.51 7.52
N LYS A 47 9.68 6.27 6.52
CA LYS A 47 10.62 7.40 6.73
C LYS A 47 9.98 8.63 7.38
N ILE A 48 8.67 8.83 7.23
CA ILE A 48 8.00 10.02 7.78
C ILE A 48 7.47 9.81 9.21
N SER A 49 7.39 8.55 9.65
CA SER A 49 6.90 8.19 10.98
C SER A 49 8.00 8.35 12.04
N THR A 50 7.60 8.76 13.23
CA THR A 50 8.43 8.69 14.44
C THR A 50 8.07 7.50 15.33
N ASP A 51 7.00 6.78 15.01
CA ASP A 51 6.60 5.54 15.69
C ASP A 51 7.39 4.35 15.13
N LYS A 52 8.21 3.73 15.99
CA LYS A 52 9.03 2.58 15.65
C LYS A 52 8.21 1.38 15.18
N ALA A 53 7.06 1.10 15.80
CA ALA A 53 6.25 -0.05 15.44
C ALA A 53 5.72 0.11 14.00
N PHE A 54 5.24 1.31 13.68
CA PHE A 54 4.81 1.64 12.34
C PHE A 54 5.97 1.65 11.33
N THR A 55 7.13 2.21 11.68
CA THR A 55 8.31 2.21 10.80
C THR A 55 8.78 0.79 10.47
N ASP A 56 8.84 -0.09 11.47
CA ASP A 56 9.23 -1.49 11.27
C ASP A 56 8.24 -2.23 10.37
N ASP A 57 6.94 -2.01 10.55
CA ASP A 57 5.88 -2.60 9.73
C ASP A 57 5.92 -2.09 8.28
N ALA A 58 6.05 -0.77 8.10
CA ALA A 58 6.14 -0.15 6.78
C ALA A 58 7.39 -0.64 6.01
N TYR A 59 8.52 -0.84 6.70
CA TYR A 59 9.73 -1.36 6.07
C TYR A 59 9.64 -2.85 5.74
N LYS A 60 9.01 -3.67 6.58
CA LYS A 60 8.71 -5.07 6.24
C LYS A 60 7.76 -5.16 5.04
N SER A 61 6.76 -4.28 4.98
CA SER A 61 5.86 -4.16 3.84
C SER A 61 6.61 -3.75 2.57
N ALA A 62 7.54 -2.80 2.64
CA ALA A 62 8.41 -2.46 1.51
C ALA A 62 9.25 -3.67 1.07
N SER A 63 9.85 -4.42 2.00
CA SER A 63 10.60 -5.64 1.69
C SER A 63 9.75 -6.69 0.96
N ALA A 64 8.49 -6.87 1.34
CA ALA A 64 7.59 -7.79 0.63
C ALA A 64 7.38 -7.39 -0.84
N TRP A 65 7.29 -6.10 -1.14
CA TRP A 65 7.25 -5.61 -2.54
C TRP A 65 8.58 -5.78 -3.27
N LEU A 66 9.70 -5.52 -2.57
CA LEU A 66 11.04 -5.73 -3.12
C LEU A 66 11.24 -7.18 -3.56
N GLU A 67 10.79 -8.16 -2.76
CA GLU A 67 10.89 -9.60 -3.05
C GLU A 67 10.12 -10.01 -4.33
N ARG A 68 9.11 -9.25 -4.74
CA ARG A 68 8.30 -9.54 -5.94
C ARG A 68 8.72 -8.75 -7.17
N SER A 69 9.65 -7.82 -6.99
CA SER A 69 10.15 -7.05 -8.11
C SER A 69 11.19 -7.83 -8.90
N HIS A 70 11.15 -7.65 -10.21
CA HIS A 70 12.20 -8.11 -11.12
C HIS A 70 13.25 -7.02 -11.38
N LEU A 71 13.09 -5.84 -10.78
CA LEU A 71 14.03 -4.75 -10.93
C LEU A 71 15.31 -5.02 -10.12
N PRO A 72 16.48 -4.56 -10.60
CA PRO A 72 17.71 -4.64 -9.85
C PRO A 72 17.70 -3.67 -8.65
N ILE A 73 18.56 -3.91 -7.65
CA ILE A 73 18.60 -3.15 -6.39
C ILE A 73 18.84 -1.65 -6.62
N GLU A 74 19.50 -1.29 -7.72
CA GLU A 74 19.76 0.09 -8.13
C GLU A 74 18.47 0.89 -8.35
N ALA A 75 17.39 0.27 -8.83
CA ALA A 75 16.09 0.94 -8.97
C ALA A 75 15.56 1.42 -7.61
N PHE A 76 15.77 0.62 -6.56
CA PHE A 76 15.35 0.93 -5.20
C PHE A 76 16.28 1.94 -4.52
N ASN A 77 17.57 1.92 -4.84
CA ASN A 77 18.51 2.95 -4.39
C ASN A 77 18.16 4.31 -5.01
N ASP A 78 17.81 4.35 -6.30
CA ASP A 78 17.31 5.55 -6.97
C ASP A 78 15.97 5.99 -6.37
N GLY A 79 15.08 5.03 -6.09
CA GLY A 79 13.81 5.27 -5.41
C GLY A 79 13.96 5.87 -4.00
N ASP A 80 14.91 5.41 -3.18
CA ASP A 80 15.15 5.95 -1.83
C ASP A 80 15.66 7.41 -1.88
N ARG A 81 16.44 7.75 -2.93
CA ARG A 81 16.83 9.14 -3.20
C ARG A 81 15.62 9.98 -3.61
N LEU A 82 14.78 9.47 -4.52
CA LEU A 82 13.56 10.15 -4.96
C LEU A 82 12.59 10.40 -3.79
N ILE A 83 12.45 9.46 -2.85
CA ILE A 83 11.70 9.67 -1.60
C ILE A 83 12.23 10.89 -0.85
N SER A 84 13.55 10.98 -0.69
CA SER A 84 14.16 12.09 0.04
C SER A 84 13.89 13.44 -0.61
N ASP A 85 13.77 13.49 -1.94
CA ASP A 85 13.45 14.72 -2.67
C ASP A 85 11.97 15.10 -2.56
N TYR A 86 11.06 14.13 -2.68
CA TYR A 86 9.62 14.37 -2.45
C TYR A 86 9.34 14.87 -1.03
N LEU A 87 10.02 14.34 -0.01
CA LEU A 87 9.81 14.76 1.37
C LEU A 87 10.22 16.22 1.64
N LYS A 88 11.14 16.78 0.85
CA LYS A 88 11.56 18.20 0.93
C LYS A 88 10.54 19.16 0.32
N MET A 89 9.59 18.68 -0.49
CA MET A 89 8.59 19.53 -1.11
C MET A 89 7.79 20.30 -0.06
N LYS A 90 7.47 21.56 -0.35
CA LYS A 90 6.55 22.35 0.47
C LYS A 90 5.16 22.20 -0.12
N LEU A 91 4.35 21.35 0.50
CA LEU A 91 2.91 21.28 0.21
C LEU A 91 2.17 22.07 1.28
N SER A 92 1.30 22.98 0.86
CA SER A 92 0.43 23.75 1.76
C SER A 92 -1.02 23.29 1.56
N GLY A 93 -1.71 23.00 2.67
CA GLY A 93 -3.16 22.80 2.72
C GLY A 93 -3.86 23.92 3.47
N ALA A 94 -5.16 23.74 3.77
CA ALA A 94 -5.92 24.66 4.61
C ALA A 94 -5.33 24.78 6.04
N ASP A 95 -4.64 23.74 6.52
CA ASP A 95 -3.96 23.70 7.81
C ASP A 95 -2.42 23.71 7.66
N LYS A 96 -1.70 24.07 8.75
CA LYS A 96 -0.22 24.08 8.87
C LYS A 96 0.42 22.68 8.91
N SER A 97 -0.14 21.70 8.20
CA SER A 97 0.41 20.35 8.12
C SER A 97 1.46 20.25 7.02
N ASN A 98 2.55 19.50 7.27
CA ASN A 98 3.58 19.21 6.27
C ASN A 98 3.08 18.26 5.16
N LEU A 99 1.88 17.66 5.31
CA LEU A 99 1.26 16.76 4.33
C LEU A 99 2.20 15.63 3.86
N ASN A 100 3.00 15.07 4.76
CA ASN A 100 4.04 14.11 4.40
C ASN A 100 3.50 12.82 3.74
N MET A 101 2.37 12.28 4.22
CA MET A 101 1.74 11.16 3.53
C MET A 101 1.25 11.52 2.12
N MET A 102 0.78 12.75 1.90
CA MET A 102 0.41 13.22 0.56
C MET A 102 1.63 13.22 -0.37
N LYS A 103 2.81 13.65 0.12
CA LYS A 103 4.06 13.58 -0.65
C LYS A 103 4.38 12.13 -1.02
N CYS A 104 4.21 11.19 -0.10
CA CYS A 104 4.42 9.76 -0.38
C CYS A 104 3.44 9.21 -1.42
N THR A 105 2.16 9.58 -1.37
CA THR A 105 1.17 9.14 -2.36
C THR A 105 1.39 9.77 -3.73
N LEU A 106 1.81 11.04 -3.78
CA LEU A 106 2.17 11.72 -5.03
C LEU A 106 3.41 11.07 -5.65
N LEU A 107 4.44 10.78 -4.85
CA LEU A 107 5.63 10.05 -5.27
C LEU A 107 5.30 8.71 -5.89
N ALA A 108 4.49 7.89 -5.20
CA ALA A 108 4.19 6.53 -5.66
C ALA A 108 3.45 6.50 -7.01
N GLN A 109 2.84 7.61 -7.42
CA GLN A 109 2.06 7.75 -8.65
C GLN A 109 2.73 8.72 -9.65
N SER A 110 3.96 9.16 -9.39
CA SER A 110 4.59 10.21 -10.19
C SER A 110 5.20 9.68 -11.48
N GLN A 111 5.38 10.60 -12.44
CA GLN A 111 6.15 10.33 -13.64
C GLN A 111 7.60 9.98 -13.30
N ASP A 112 8.20 10.61 -12.27
CA ASP A 112 9.56 10.31 -11.82
C ASP A 112 9.71 8.85 -11.36
N ALA A 113 8.71 8.30 -10.67
CA ALA A 113 8.69 6.89 -10.28
C ALA A 113 8.61 5.96 -11.50
N MET A 114 7.82 6.35 -12.51
CA MET A 114 7.74 5.63 -13.78
C MET A 114 9.06 5.71 -14.55
N GLU A 115 9.76 6.84 -14.53
CA GLU A 115 11.07 6.98 -15.17
C GLU A 115 12.13 6.06 -14.54
N ILE A 116 12.10 5.89 -13.21
CA ILE A 116 12.92 4.88 -12.54
C ILE A 116 12.54 3.48 -13.03
N PHE A 117 11.24 3.16 -13.07
CA PHE A 117 10.78 1.86 -13.57
C PHE A 117 11.32 1.59 -14.98
N GLU A 118 11.05 2.48 -15.94
CA GLU A 118 11.44 2.31 -17.35
C GLU A 118 12.97 2.24 -17.54
N LYS A 119 13.74 2.98 -16.73
CA LYS A 119 15.21 2.93 -16.76
C LYS A 119 15.76 1.53 -16.45
N TYR A 120 15.09 0.79 -15.57
CA TYR A 120 15.57 -0.48 -15.03
C TYR A 120 14.75 -1.70 -15.48
N ASN A 121 13.60 -1.48 -16.10
CA ASN A 121 12.76 -2.51 -16.73
C ASN A 121 13.36 -2.88 -18.10
N LYS A 122 14.23 -3.87 -18.13
CA LYS A 122 14.85 -4.41 -19.36
C LYS A 122 14.41 -5.84 -19.61
#